data_AF-A0A6B3EIV5-F1
#
_entry.id   AF-A0A6B3EIV5-F1
#
_cell.length_a   1.000
_cell.length_b   1.000
_cell.length_c   1.000
_cell.angle_alpha   90.00
_cell.angle_beta   90.00
_cell.angle_gamma   90.00
#
_symmetry.space_group_name_H-M   'P 1'
#
loop_
_entity.id
_entity.type
_entity.pdbx_description
1 polymer ?
#
loop_
_entity_poly.entity_id
_entity_poly.type
_entity_poly.pdbx_seq_one_letter_code
_entity_poly.pdbx_strand_id
1 'polypeptide(L)'
;RPEPGPGQLLVQVLAANVNFPDALLCRGQYQIRPPLPFTPGVELCGRTADGRRLIGTPVLPHGGFAEYALLEEAASLPAPDALDDA
;
A
#
# COMPACT_ATOMS: atom_id res chain seq x y z
N ARG A 1 -2.40 10.09 8.70
CA ARG A 1 -2.85 8.85 8.02
C ARG A 1 -4.01 9.22 7.09
N PRO A 2 -4.10 8.63 5.89
CA PRO A 2 -5.19 8.93 4.96
C PRO A 2 -6.55 8.48 5.51
N GLU A 3 -7.63 9.08 5.01
CA GLU A 3 -9.01 8.70 5.35
C GLU A 3 -9.58 7.75 4.29
N PRO A 4 -10.09 6.56 4.66
CA PRO A 4 -10.64 5.60 3.69
C PRO A 4 -11.95 6.12 3.09
N GLY A 5 -12.06 6.05 1.76
CA GLY A 5 -13.31 6.22 1.03
C GLY A 5 -14.17 4.94 1.00
N PRO A 6 -15.31 4.96 0.30
CA PRO A 6 -16.14 3.77 0.09
C PRO A 6 -15.33 2.63 -0.55
N GLY A 7 -15.37 1.43 0.05
CA GLY A 7 -14.64 0.25 -0.45
C GLY A 7 -13.16 0.23 -0.12
N GLN A 8 -12.65 1.22 0.61
CA GLN A 8 -11.24 1.29 1.02
C GLN A 8 -11.06 0.88 2.48
N LEU A 9 -9.94 0.21 2.73
CA LEU A 9 -9.50 -0.19 4.06
C LEU A 9 -8.27 0.61 4.44
N LEU A 10 -8.32 1.27 5.59
CA LEU A 10 -7.13 1.80 6.23
C LEU A 10 -6.39 0.65 6.91
N VAL A 11 -5.11 0.49 6.58
CA VAL A 11 -4.23 -0.50 7.19
C VAL A 11 -3.02 0.16 7.84
N GLN A 12 -2.58 -0.39 8.98
CA GLN A 12 -1.24 -0.17 9.49
C GLN A 12 -0.27 -0.98 8.63
N VAL A 13 0.73 -0.35 8.06
CA VAL A 13 1.73 -1.04 7.24
C VAL A 13 2.64 -1.86 8.17
N LEU A 14 2.75 -3.15 7.86
CA LEU A 14 3.64 -4.08 8.57
C LEU A 14 4.96 -4.20 7.82
N ALA A 15 4.89 -4.39 6.51
CA ALA A 15 6.01 -4.44 5.59
C ALA A 15 5.62 -3.81 4.25
N ALA A 16 6.58 -3.20 3.57
CA ALA A 16 6.41 -2.67 2.22
C ALA A 16 7.60 -3.09 1.36
N ASN A 17 7.32 -3.66 0.18
CA ASN A 17 8.36 -4.14 -0.72
C ASN A 17 8.99 -2.95 -1.44
N VAL A 18 10.31 -2.99 -1.62
CA VAL A 18 11.03 -2.03 -2.46
C VAL A 18 11.25 -2.65 -3.83
N ASN A 19 10.54 -2.14 -4.84
CA ASN A 19 10.57 -2.66 -6.19
C ASN A 19 11.14 -1.65 -7.21
N PHE A 20 11.48 -2.14 -8.41
CA PHE A 20 11.92 -1.28 -9.51
C PHE A 20 10.87 -0.21 -9.93
N PRO A 21 9.56 -0.51 -9.99
CA PRO A 21 8.52 0.50 -10.27
C PRO A 21 8.51 1.67 -9.28
N ASP A 22 8.87 1.47 -8.01
CA ASP A 22 8.95 2.56 -7.04
C ASP A 22 10.00 3.60 -7.44
N ALA A 23 11.17 3.13 -7.90
CA ALA A 23 12.21 4.01 -8.42
C ALA A 23 11.75 4.76 -9.69
N LEU A 24 11.00 4.10 -10.57
CA LEU A 24 10.44 4.72 -11.77
C LEU A 24 9.35 5.76 -11.43
N LEU A 25 8.51 5.50 -10.42
CA LEU A 25 7.52 6.45 -9.92
C LEU A 25 8.21 7.72 -9.40
N CYS A 26 9.22 7.57 -8.55
CA CYS A 26 10.00 8.70 -8.03
C CYS A 26 10.66 9.54 -9.13
N ARG A 27 11.04 8.91 -10.26
CA ARG A 27 11.64 9.60 -11.42
C ARG A 27 10.61 10.15 -12.42
N GLY A 28 9.31 9.91 -12.22
CA GLY A 28 8.28 10.25 -13.20
C GLY A 28 8.38 9.47 -14.51
N GLN A 29 9.07 8.32 -14.48
CA GLN A 29 9.35 7.47 -15.65
C GLN A 29 8.42 6.26 -15.75
N TYR A 30 7.56 6.05 -14.75
CA TYR A 30 6.55 4.99 -14.82
C TYR A 30 5.34 5.41 -15.67
N GLN A 31 4.53 4.42 -16.06
CA GLN A 31 3.30 4.65 -16.84
C GLN A 31 2.28 5.46 -16.05
N ILE A 32 2.10 5.09 -14.77
CA ILE A 32 1.30 5.85 -13.81
C ILE A 32 2.17 6.96 -13.23
N ARG A 33 1.66 8.19 -13.20
CA ARG A 33 2.38 9.38 -12.71
C ARG A 33 1.49 10.16 -11.75
N PRO A 34 1.52 9.85 -10.45
CA PRO A 34 0.77 10.59 -9.45
C PRO A 34 1.21 12.06 -9.43
N PRO A 35 0.29 13.01 -9.17
CA PRO A 35 0.67 14.40 -8.95
C PRO A 35 1.58 14.51 -7.72
N LEU A 36 2.58 15.39 -7.77
CA LEU A 36 3.42 15.70 -6.61
C LEU A 36 2.67 16.63 -5.64
N PRO A 37 2.89 16.49 -4.31
CA PRO A 37 3.66 15.43 -3.64
C PRO A 37 2.87 14.11 -3.57
N PHE A 38 3.58 12.98 -3.58
CA PHE A 38 3.01 11.66 -3.32
C PHE A 38 3.95 10.80 -2.47
N THR A 39 3.41 9.77 -1.85
CA THR A 39 4.17 8.72 -1.13
C THR A 39 4.36 7.51 -2.05
N PRO A 40 5.60 7.07 -2.33
CA PRO A 40 5.88 5.86 -3.10
C PRO A 40 5.59 4.56 -2.33
N GLY A 41 5.86 3.41 -2.94
CA GLY A 41 5.58 2.08 -2.38
C GLY A 41 4.32 1.50 -3.01
N VAL A 42 4.49 0.56 -3.94
CA VAL A 42 3.40 -0.05 -4.71
C VAL A 42 2.92 -1.40 -4.19
N GLU A 43 3.55 -1.94 -3.16
CA GLU A 43 3.16 -3.21 -2.53
C GLU A 43 3.39 -3.16 -1.03
N LEU A 44 2.45 -3.72 -0.27
CA LEU A 44 2.56 -3.84 1.17
C LEU A 44 1.84 -5.07 1.72
N CYS A 45 2.24 -5.46 2.93
CA CYS A 45 1.41 -6.20 3.86
C CYS A 45 0.95 -5.22 4.97
N GLY A 46 -0.34 -5.24 5.28
CA GLY A 46 -0.94 -4.34 6.26
C GLY A 46 -1.95 -5.03 7.18
N ARG A 47 -2.20 -4.41 8.32
CA ARG A 47 -3.18 -4.85 9.32
C ARG A 47 -4.34 -3.88 9.43
N THR A 48 -5.56 -4.38 9.28
CA THR A 48 -6.78 -3.61 9.53
C THR A 48 -7.04 -3.46 11.04
N ALA A 49 -7.94 -2.55 11.42
CA ALA A 49 -8.31 -2.33 12.82
C ALA A 49 -8.97 -3.56 13.49
N ASP A 50 -9.63 -4.42 12.71
CA ASP A 50 -10.20 -5.69 13.17
C ASP A 50 -9.18 -6.85 13.18
N GLY A 51 -7.90 -6.57 12.89
CA GLY A 51 -6.80 -7.53 13.04
C GLY A 51 -6.51 -8.40 11.80
N ARG A 52 -7.28 -8.28 10.71
CA ARG A 52 -6.99 -9.00 9.46
C ARG A 52 -5.66 -8.52 8.87
N ARG A 53 -4.84 -9.46 8.39
CA ARG A 53 -3.64 -9.17 7.61
C ARG A 53 -3.98 -9.27 6.13
N LEU A 54 -3.68 -8.23 5.37
CA LEU A 54 -3.95 -8.13 3.95
C LEU A 54 -2.68 -7.78 3.19
N ILE A 55 -2.53 -8.33 1.99
CA ILE A 55 -1.53 -7.93 1.01
C ILE A 55 -2.21 -7.25 -0.16
N GLY A 56 -1.54 -6.27 -0.75
CA GLY A 56 -2.07 -5.60 -1.93
C GLY A 56 -1.27 -4.36 -2.33
N THR A 57 -1.80 -3.68 -3.34
CA THR A 57 -1.28 -2.42 -3.85
C THR A 57 -2.01 -1.26 -3.17
N PRO A 58 -1.28 -0.31 -2.56
CA PRO A 58 -1.88 0.85 -1.93
C PRO A 58 -2.47 1.84 -2.93
N VAL A 59 -3.51 2.56 -2.49
CA VAL A 59 -4.16 3.60 -3.28
C VAL A 59 -3.28 4.85 -3.35
N LEU A 60 -2.71 5.10 -4.53
CA LEU A 60 -1.96 6.33 -4.80
C LEU A 60 -2.90 7.56 -4.75
N PRO A 61 -2.44 8.72 -4.25
CA PRO A 61 -1.04 9.10 -4.00
C PRO A 61 -0.48 8.70 -2.63
N HIS A 62 -1.20 7.91 -1.83
CA HIS A 62 -0.79 7.47 -0.48
C HIS A 62 -0.21 6.05 -0.50
N GLY A 63 0.99 5.90 -1.07
CA GLY A 63 1.70 4.62 -1.18
C GLY A 63 2.19 4.01 0.14
N GLY A 64 2.75 2.81 0.02
CA GLY A 64 3.08 1.92 1.15
C GLY A 64 4.34 2.28 1.93
N PHE A 65 5.18 3.22 1.46
CA PHE A 65 6.34 3.71 2.24
C PHE A 65 5.91 4.74 3.30
N ALA A 66 5.00 4.30 4.17
CA ALA A 66 4.42 5.06 5.27
C ALA A 66 3.95 4.10 6.38
N GLU A 67 3.61 4.63 7.55
CA GLU A 67 3.06 3.84 8.66
C GLU A 67 1.62 3.36 8.41
N TYR A 68 0.88 4.06 7.54
CA TYR A 68 -0.50 3.76 7.20
C TYR A 68 -0.74 3.99 5.71
N ALA A 69 -1.52 3.10 5.10
CA ALA A 69 -1.92 3.18 3.70
C ALA A 69 -3.39 2.76 3.53
N LEU A 70 -3.94 3.09 2.36
CA LEU A 70 -5.27 2.62 1.95
C LEU A 70 -5.12 1.45 0.98
N LEU A 71 -5.92 0.41 1.15
CA LEU A 71 -6.10 -0.66 0.17
C LEU A 71 -7.54 -0.67 -0.34
N GLU A 72 -7.74 -1.03 -1.61
CA GLU A 72 -9.06 -1.36 -2.13
C GLU A 72 -9.48 -2.74 -1.61
N GLU A 73 -10.62 -2.84 -0.91
CA GLU A 73 -11.09 -4.08 -0.28
C GLU A 73 -11.23 -5.21 -1.32
N ALA A 74 -11.80 -4.90 -2.49
CA ALA A 74 -12.03 -5.87 -3.56
C ALA A 74 -10.74 -6.36 -4.25
N ALA A 75 -9.64 -5.63 -4.12
CA ALA A 75 -8.35 -5.98 -4.73
C ALA A 75 -7.32 -6.48 -3.69
N SER A 76 -7.71 -6.57 -2.43
CA SER A 76 -6.86 -7.04 -1.33
C SER A 76 -6.97 -8.55 -1.18
N LEU A 77 -5.86 -9.20 -0.86
CA LEU A 77 -5.83 -10.63 -0.57
C LEU A 77 -5.45 -10.87 0.90
N PRO A 78 -5.98 -11.90 1.57
CA PRO A 78 -5.49 -12.30 2.88
C PRO A 78 -4.00 -12.61 2.82
N ALA A 79 -3.23 -12.07 3.78
CA ALA A 79 -1.84 -12.46 3.94
C ALA A 79 -1.78 -13.93 4.40
N PRO A 80 -0.93 -14.78 3.80
CA PRO A 80 -0.73 -16.14 4.28
C PRO A 80 -0.21 -16.16 5.72
N ASP A 81 -0.65 -17.11 6.55
CA ASP A 81 -0.20 -17.24 7.94
C ASP A 81 1.31 -17.48 8.05
N ALA A 82 1.92 -18.10 7.03
CA ALA A 82 3.35 -18.35 6.95
C ALA A 82 4.18 -17.10 6.62
N LEU A 83 3.56 -16.02 6.16
CA LEU A 83 4.24 -14.76 5.89
C LEU A 83 4.51 -14.08 7.23
N ASP A 84 5.78 -13.84 7.56
CA ASP A 84 6.12 -12.97 8.68
C ASP A 84 5.94 -11.49 8.28
N ASP A 85 6.28 -10.56 9.18
CA ASP A 85 6.13 -9.12 8.93
C ASP A 85 7.43 -8.53 8.32
N ALA A 86 8.29 -9.34 7.68
CA ALA A 86 9.67 -8.99 7.30
C ALA A 86 9.95 -9.05 5.79
#